data_AF-A0A8S1CLF8-F1
#
_entry.id   AF-A0A8S1CLF8-F1
#
_cell.length_a   1.000
_cell.length_b   1.000
_cell.length_c   1.000
_cell.angle_alpha   90.00
_cell.angle_beta   90.00
_cell.angle_gamma   90.00
#
_symmetry.space_group_name_H-M   'P 1'
#
loop_
_entity.id
_entity.type
_entity.pdbx_description
1 polymer ?
#
loop_
_entity_poly.entity_id
_entity_poly.type
_entity_poly.pdbx_seq_one_letter_code
_entity_poly.pdbx_strand_id
1 'polypeptide(L)'
;MAVTRRLHKYYTVSFLKKWYVSHQRLCSWFSEIAAKIVKKEEVEEESHANSVLCWFTTDSVQSYNLSFVSGMASKAVRLLGRCLPFFPGKSIPNATRVQIRELELDETINMYFPKDTTFFAHDPGQVCKPGDIVLISSLPQKLTPLIEHEVLKVVYPFGDITDPITGKKVMNAMYREDIEFISEMYGKNEKGFDYENAPERGWQEDKKDFSHKQSYRRFQVYDKEDKQPYAVDY
;
A
#
# COMPACT_ATOMS: atom_id res chain seq x y z
N MET A 1 64.97 45.72 -8.58
CA MET A 1 63.53 45.39 -8.45
C MET A 1 63.35 44.20 -7.50
N ALA A 2 63.45 44.41 -6.18
CA ALA A 2 63.46 43.33 -5.18
C ALA A 2 62.41 43.52 -4.07
N VAL A 3 61.26 44.13 -4.37
CA VAL A 3 60.23 44.46 -3.36
C VAL A 3 58.89 43.75 -3.62
N THR A 4 58.63 43.20 -4.80
CA THR A 4 57.28 42.71 -5.17
C THR A 4 57.03 41.22 -4.93
N ARG A 5 58.01 40.41 -4.51
CA ARG A 5 57.80 38.97 -4.24
C ARG A 5 57.52 38.59 -2.78
N ARG A 6 57.69 39.50 -1.82
CA ARG A 6 57.43 39.21 -0.40
C ARG A 6 55.98 39.39 0.03
N LEU A 7 55.21 40.25 -0.64
CA LEU A 7 53.84 40.58 -0.19
C LEU A 7 52.78 39.54 -0.60
N HIS A 8 52.97 38.78 -1.67
CA HIS A 8 51.98 37.78 -2.11
C HIS A 8 51.90 36.51 -1.25
N LYS A 9 52.93 36.19 -0.44
CA LYS A 9 52.92 35.01 0.43
C LYS A 9 52.19 35.23 1.77
N TYR A 10 52.03 36.47 2.23
CA TYR A 10 51.39 36.73 3.53
C TYR A 10 49.86 36.81 3.45
N TYR A 11 49.28 37.17 2.30
CA TYR A 11 47.83 37.27 2.14
C TYR A 11 47.14 35.91 1.94
N THR A 12 47.80 34.91 1.36
CA THR A 12 47.17 33.60 1.10
C THR A 12 47.13 32.70 2.36
N VAL A 13 48.13 32.77 3.23
CA VAL A 13 48.20 31.92 4.44
C VAL A 13 47.27 32.41 5.55
N SER A 14 47.04 33.73 5.65
CA SER A 14 46.14 34.32 6.65
C SER A 14 44.66 34.09 6.32
N PHE A 15 44.30 34.07 5.03
CA PHE A 15 42.92 33.80 4.58
C PHE A 15 42.53 32.33 4.77
N LEU A 16 43.44 31.39 4.46
CA LEU A 16 43.21 29.95 4.65
C LEU A 16 43.08 29.54 6.13
N LYS A 17 43.86 30.16 7.04
CA LYS A 17 43.71 29.91 8.48
C LYS A 17 42.38 30.43 9.05
N LYS A 18 41.90 31.59 8.59
CA LYS A 18 40.58 32.12 9.01
C LYS A 18 39.43 31.25 8.48
N TRP A 19 39.53 30.73 7.26
CA TRP A 19 38.51 29.86 6.67
C TRP A 19 38.43 28.50 7.38
N TYR A 20 39.58 27.92 7.75
CA TYR A 20 39.65 26.63 8.45
C TYR A 20 39.09 26.68 9.87
N VAL A 21 39.38 27.73 10.64
CA VAL A 21 38.83 27.92 12.00
C VAL A 21 37.30 28.14 11.96
N SER A 22 36.78 28.78 10.91
CA SER A 22 35.34 28.98 10.74
C SER A 22 34.61 27.67 10.38
N HIS A 23 35.25 26.80 9.58
CA HIS A 23 34.72 25.46 9.28
C HIS A 23 34.72 24.55 10.52
N GLN A 24 35.77 24.58 11.34
CA GLN A 24 35.81 23.80 12.58
C GLN A 24 34.71 24.21 13.58
N ARG A 25 34.41 25.52 13.68
CA ARG A 25 33.32 26.03 14.53
C ARG A 25 31.93 25.66 14.01
N LEU A 26 31.75 25.59 12.69
CA LEU A 26 30.50 25.10 12.09
C LEU A 26 30.32 23.60 12.34
N CYS A 27 31.37 22.79 12.16
CA CYS A 27 31.31 21.35 12.45
C CYS A 27 31.01 21.06 13.93
N SER A 28 31.61 21.80 14.87
CA SER A 28 31.29 21.64 16.30
C SER A 28 29.85 22.05 16.61
N TRP A 29 29.36 23.12 16.00
CA TRP A 29 27.98 23.57 16.18
C TRP A 29 26.95 22.59 15.61
N PHE A 30 27.22 22.00 14.43
CA PHE A 30 26.38 20.94 13.87
C PHE A 30 26.37 19.68 14.75
N SER A 31 27.52 19.30 15.36
CA SER A 31 27.55 18.18 16.30
C SER A 31 26.77 18.45 17.60
N GLU A 32 26.77 19.69 18.10
CA GLU A 32 25.98 20.07 19.27
C GLU A 32 24.47 20.09 18.97
N ILE A 33 24.07 20.52 17.77
CA ILE A 33 22.68 20.47 17.33
C ILE A 33 22.22 19.02 17.15
N ALA A 34 23.03 18.18 16.51
CA ALA A 34 22.72 16.76 16.35
C ALA A 34 22.57 16.06 17.72
N ALA A 35 23.46 16.34 18.68
CA ALA A 35 23.37 15.79 20.03
C ALA A 35 22.13 16.29 20.80
N LYS A 36 21.66 17.53 20.54
CA LYS A 36 20.41 18.05 21.13
C LYS A 36 19.16 17.45 20.49
N ILE A 37 19.20 17.10 19.20
CA ILE A 37 18.10 16.43 18.51
C ILE A 37 17.97 14.98 19.00
N VAL A 38 19.08 14.25 19.09
CA VAL A 38 19.10 12.86 19.61
C VAL A 38 18.58 12.79 21.06
N LYS A 39 19.00 13.73 21.93
CA LYS A 39 18.47 13.80 23.30
C LYS A 39 16.99 14.18 23.39
N LYS A 40 16.41 14.78 22.34
CA LYS A 40 14.99 15.13 22.31
C LYS A 40 14.14 13.93 21.86
N GLU A 41 14.68 13.08 20.99
CA GLU A 41 14.07 11.79 20.62
C GLU A 41 14.11 10.78 21.79
N GLU A 42 15.22 10.71 22.54
CA GLU A 42 15.34 9.78 23.69
C GLU A 42 14.31 10.06 24.81
N VAL A 43 13.84 11.31 24.98
CA VAL A 43 12.84 11.66 26.01
C VAL A 43 11.40 11.27 25.61
N GLU A 44 11.11 11.08 24.32
CA GLU A 44 9.77 10.63 23.88
C GLU A 44 9.64 9.09 23.89
N GLU A 45 10.73 8.34 23.77
CA GLU A 45 10.72 6.86 23.81
C GLU A 45 10.73 6.25 25.23
N GLU A 46 11.15 7.00 26.27
CA GLU A 46 11.20 6.51 27.65
C GLU A 46 9.81 6.25 28.30
N SER A 47 8.70 6.60 27.64
CA SER A 47 7.35 6.31 28.14
C SER A 47 6.80 4.92 27.77
N HIS A 48 7.47 4.17 26.88
CA HIS A 48 6.91 2.90 26.36
C HIS A 48 7.78 1.64 26.53
N ALA A 49 8.97 1.72 27.12
CA ALA A 49 9.89 0.58 27.17
C ALA A 49 10.46 0.27 28.57
N ASN A 50 9.60 0.15 29.58
CA ASN A 50 9.95 -0.58 30.81
C ASN A 50 9.45 -2.03 30.72
N SER A 51 10.14 -2.83 29.92
CA SER A 51 10.11 -4.29 30.04
C SER A 51 11.36 -4.85 29.37
N VAL A 52 12.20 -5.49 30.18
CA VAL A 52 13.40 -6.28 29.82
C VAL A 52 14.70 -5.47 29.66
N LEU A 53 15.26 -5.11 30.81
CA LEU A 53 16.70 -4.89 31.02
C LEU A 53 17.40 -6.24 31.18
N CYS A 54 18.59 -6.43 30.56
CA CYS A 54 19.72 -7.32 30.90
C CYS A 54 20.47 -7.80 29.62
N TRP A 55 21.79 -7.67 29.36
CA TRP A 55 23.01 -7.22 30.05
C TRP A 55 24.05 -6.75 29.01
N PHE A 56 24.93 -5.81 29.40
CA PHE A 56 26.41 -5.69 29.17
C PHE A 56 27.09 -6.72 28.21
N THR A 57 28.11 -6.45 27.38
CA THR A 57 29.30 -5.58 27.47
C THR A 57 30.17 -5.68 26.19
N THR A 58 30.80 -4.56 25.80
CA THR A 58 32.13 -4.32 25.18
C THR A 58 32.81 -5.29 24.21
N ASP A 59 33.25 -4.70 23.09
CA ASP A 59 34.52 -4.87 22.36
C ASP A 59 35.05 -6.28 22.06
N SER A 60 34.93 -6.68 20.79
CA SER A 60 36.01 -7.40 20.11
C SER A 60 36.05 -7.04 18.62
N VAL A 61 37.25 -6.69 18.17
CA VAL A 61 37.61 -6.53 16.76
C VAL A 61 37.41 -7.88 16.08
N GLN A 62 36.36 -7.99 15.27
CA GLN A 62 36.27 -9.01 14.24
C GLN A 62 36.23 -8.31 12.90
N SER A 63 37.23 -8.59 12.08
CA SER A 63 37.20 -8.36 10.65
C SER A 63 36.10 -9.24 10.05
N TYR A 64 34.86 -8.77 10.05
CA TYR A 64 33.80 -9.39 9.26
C TYR A 64 33.94 -8.89 7.83
N ASN A 65 34.05 -9.87 6.94
CA ASN A 65 33.94 -9.72 5.51
C ASN A 65 32.87 -8.68 5.19
N LEU A 66 33.23 -7.72 4.34
CA LEU A 66 32.27 -6.93 3.59
C LEU A 66 31.62 -7.89 2.59
N SER A 67 30.78 -8.80 3.10
CA SER A 67 29.80 -9.46 2.27
C SER A 67 28.94 -8.32 1.73
N PHE A 68 29.12 -8.11 0.44
CA PHE A 68 28.21 -7.42 -0.43
C PHE A 68 26.80 -7.93 -0.12
N VAL A 69 26.11 -7.28 0.82
CA VAL A 69 24.66 -7.33 0.90
C VAL A 69 24.24 -6.57 -0.33
N SER A 70 24.19 -7.29 -1.46
CA SER A 70 23.40 -6.85 -2.58
C SER A 70 22.01 -6.62 -1.99
N GLY A 71 21.66 -5.35 -1.80
CA GLY A 71 20.28 -5.01 -1.52
C GLY A 71 19.47 -5.71 -2.59
N MET A 72 18.75 -6.75 -2.21
CA MET A 72 17.73 -7.37 -3.04
C MET A 72 16.61 -6.33 -3.10
N ALA A 73 16.82 -5.27 -3.86
CA ALA A 73 15.75 -4.49 -4.41
C ALA A 73 15.10 -5.38 -5.47
N SER A 74 14.34 -6.39 -5.00
CA SER A 74 13.38 -7.06 -5.85
C SER A 74 12.49 -5.96 -6.40
N LYS A 75 12.50 -5.83 -7.73
CA LYS A 75 11.68 -4.84 -8.43
C LYS A 75 10.25 -5.05 -7.95
N ALA A 76 9.69 -4.09 -7.22
CA ALA A 76 8.38 -4.26 -6.59
C ALA A 76 7.34 -4.49 -7.68
N VAL A 77 6.89 -5.73 -7.82
CA VAL A 77 5.90 -6.10 -8.83
C VAL A 77 4.56 -5.66 -8.29
N ARG A 78 3.89 -4.79 -9.06
CA ARG A 78 2.53 -4.34 -8.75
C ARG A 78 1.57 -4.99 -9.71
N LEU A 79 0.51 -5.57 -9.17
CA LEU A 79 -0.50 -6.29 -9.93
C LEU A 79 -1.86 -5.68 -9.64
N LEU A 80 -2.73 -5.67 -10.65
CA LEU A 80 -4.12 -5.28 -10.54
C LEU A 80 -4.98 -6.54 -10.54
N GLY A 81 -5.92 -6.61 -9.61
CA GLY A 81 -6.81 -7.76 -9.51
C GLY A 81 -8.16 -7.38 -8.93
N ARG A 82 -9.08 -8.34 -9.01
CA ARG A 82 -10.41 -8.25 -8.42
C ARG A 82 -10.43 -8.97 -7.08
N CYS A 83 -10.99 -8.34 -6.06
CA CYS A 83 -11.27 -9.00 -4.79
C CYS A 83 -12.33 -10.07 -4.96
N LEU A 84 -11.99 -11.31 -4.60
CA LEU A 84 -12.94 -12.40 -4.53
C LEU A 84 -13.68 -12.37 -3.18
N PRO A 85 -14.88 -12.97 -3.11
CA PRO A 85 -15.50 -13.25 -1.82
C PRO A 85 -14.54 -14.09 -0.97
N PHE A 86 -14.10 -13.47 0.12
CA PHE A 86 -13.19 -14.06 1.09
C PHE A 86 -13.75 -13.75 2.47
N PHE A 87 -13.81 -14.78 3.32
CA PHE A 87 -14.41 -14.67 4.64
C PHE A 87 -13.32 -14.61 5.71
N PRO A 88 -13.06 -13.42 6.28
CA PRO A 88 -11.89 -13.19 7.13
C PRO A 88 -11.95 -13.91 8.50
N GLY A 89 -13.10 -14.46 8.87
CA GLY A 89 -13.32 -15.09 10.18
C GLY A 89 -12.77 -16.51 10.38
N LYS A 90 -12.27 -17.22 9.35
CA LYS A 90 -11.88 -18.65 9.54
C LYS A 90 -10.67 -19.17 8.76
N SER A 91 -10.26 -18.53 7.65
CA SER A 91 -9.21 -19.11 6.79
C SER A 91 -7.85 -18.44 6.96
N ILE A 92 -7.77 -17.11 6.89
CA ILE A 92 -6.56 -16.34 7.16
C ILE A 92 -7.01 -14.96 7.70
N PRO A 93 -6.68 -14.60 8.95
CA PRO A 93 -7.03 -13.27 9.45
C PRO A 93 -6.23 -12.20 8.69
N ASN A 94 -6.79 -11.00 8.57
CA ASN A 94 -6.10 -9.82 8.01
C ASN A 94 -5.57 -10.03 6.59
N ALA A 95 -6.32 -10.77 5.78
CA ALA A 95 -5.98 -11.04 4.39
C ALA A 95 -7.21 -10.94 3.48
N THR A 96 -6.96 -10.66 2.21
CA THR A 96 -7.96 -10.63 1.14
C THR A 96 -7.52 -11.54 0.02
N ARG A 97 -8.47 -12.27 -0.57
CA ARG A 97 -8.21 -13.08 -1.76
C ARG A 97 -8.41 -12.23 -3.02
N VAL A 98 -7.38 -12.13 -3.84
CA VAL A 98 -7.38 -11.34 -5.07
C VAL A 98 -7.18 -12.26 -6.26
N GLN A 99 -8.04 -12.12 -7.28
CA GLN A 99 -7.92 -12.78 -8.56
C GLN A 99 -7.27 -11.84 -9.56
N ILE A 100 -6.17 -12.27 -10.15
CA ILE A 100 -5.42 -11.55 -11.17
C ILE A 100 -5.59 -12.29 -12.47
N ARG A 101 -5.92 -11.53 -13.53
CA ARG A 101 -6.08 -12.07 -14.87
C ARG A 101 -4.84 -11.78 -15.68
N GLU A 102 -4.10 -12.82 -16.00
CA GLU A 102 -2.92 -12.77 -16.86
C GLU A 102 -3.31 -13.23 -18.26
N LEU A 103 -2.57 -12.77 -19.26
CA LEU A 103 -2.75 -13.19 -20.65
C LEU A 103 -1.61 -14.14 -21.01
N GLU A 104 -1.91 -15.42 -21.16
CA GLU A 104 -0.96 -16.45 -21.57
C GLU A 104 -1.03 -16.62 -23.09
N LEU A 105 0.12 -16.58 -23.77
CA LEU A 105 0.21 -16.78 -25.22
C LEU A 105 0.21 -18.29 -25.52
N ASP A 106 -0.71 -18.73 -26.36
CA ASP A 106 -0.61 -20.04 -27.01
C ASP A 106 0.16 -19.90 -28.32
N GLU A 107 1.36 -20.47 -28.37
CA GLU A 107 2.28 -20.42 -29.53
C GLU A 107 1.74 -21.19 -30.75
N THR A 108 0.84 -22.15 -30.55
CA THR A 108 0.28 -22.97 -31.64
C THR A 108 -0.61 -22.13 -32.56
N ILE A 109 -1.42 -21.27 -31.94
CA ILE A 109 -2.41 -20.44 -32.64
C ILE A 109 -2.05 -18.95 -32.62
N ASN A 110 -0.95 -18.58 -31.94
CA ASN A 110 -0.51 -17.21 -31.72
C ASN A 110 -1.60 -16.29 -31.15
N MET A 111 -2.35 -16.77 -30.16
CA MET A 111 -3.44 -16.05 -29.51
C MET A 111 -3.27 -16.04 -27.99
N TYR A 112 -3.65 -14.92 -27.37
CA TYR A 112 -3.63 -14.78 -25.92
C TYR A 112 -4.93 -15.28 -25.29
N PHE A 113 -4.81 -16.09 -24.24
CA PHE A 113 -5.92 -16.55 -23.43
C PHE A 113 -5.85 -15.97 -22.02
N PRO A 114 -6.99 -15.60 -21.43
CA PRO A 114 -7.04 -15.16 -20.04
C PRO A 114 -6.86 -16.36 -19.11
N LYS A 115 -5.88 -16.26 -18.22
CA LYS A 115 -5.64 -17.18 -17.12
C LYS A 115 -5.80 -16.45 -15.80
N ASP A 116 -6.68 -16.96 -14.97
CA ASP A 116 -6.97 -16.35 -13.68
C ASP A 116 -6.14 -17.04 -12.58
N THR A 117 -5.26 -16.28 -11.94
CA THR A 117 -4.42 -16.72 -10.81
C THR A 117 -4.91 -16.05 -9.52
N THR A 118 -4.94 -16.78 -8.41
CA THR A 118 -5.40 -16.24 -7.12
C THR A 118 -4.23 -16.06 -6.16
N PHE A 119 -4.20 -14.91 -5.50
CA PHE A 119 -3.19 -14.55 -4.50
C PHE A 119 -3.87 -14.12 -3.20
N PHE A 120 -3.17 -14.29 -2.08
CA PHE A 120 -3.56 -13.70 -0.80
C PHE A 120 -2.73 -12.45 -0.52
N ALA A 121 -3.43 -11.34 -0.33
CA ALA A 121 -2.84 -10.06 0.01
C ALA A 121 -3.13 -9.71 1.48
N HIS A 122 -2.15 -9.13 2.16
CA HIS A 122 -2.30 -8.62 3.52
C HIS A 122 -3.19 -7.38 3.51
N ASP A 123 -4.24 -7.40 4.32
CA ASP A 123 -5.16 -6.29 4.56
C ASP A 123 -5.58 -6.28 6.05
N PRO A 124 -4.85 -5.57 6.93
CA PRO A 124 -5.16 -5.52 8.35
C PRO A 124 -6.44 -4.75 8.66
N GLY A 125 -6.83 -3.80 7.81
CA GLY A 125 -8.02 -2.97 7.99
C GLY A 125 -9.30 -3.60 7.43
N GLN A 126 -9.18 -4.69 6.66
CA GLN A 126 -10.28 -5.28 5.89
C GLN A 126 -11.04 -4.23 5.09
N VAL A 127 -10.28 -3.29 4.50
CA VAL A 127 -10.82 -2.21 3.69
C VAL A 127 -11.39 -2.77 2.38
N CYS A 128 -10.81 -3.87 1.88
CA CYS A 128 -11.23 -4.49 0.64
C CYS A 128 -12.54 -5.25 0.78
N LYS A 129 -13.52 -4.90 -0.06
CA LYS A 129 -14.78 -5.64 -0.19
C LYS A 129 -14.78 -6.50 -1.47
N PRO A 130 -15.62 -7.55 -1.55
CA PRO A 130 -15.68 -8.43 -2.70
C PRO A 130 -16.22 -7.70 -3.93
N GLY A 131 -15.52 -7.86 -5.06
CA GLY A 131 -15.83 -7.18 -6.32
C GLY A 131 -15.04 -5.90 -6.57
N ASP A 132 -14.35 -5.37 -5.57
CA ASP A 132 -13.49 -4.20 -5.73
C ASP A 132 -12.27 -4.53 -6.61
N ILE A 133 -11.75 -3.53 -7.31
CA ILE A 133 -10.49 -3.64 -8.07
C ILE A 133 -9.38 -3.03 -7.21
N VAL A 134 -8.38 -3.85 -6.89
CA VAL A 134 -7.31 -3.50 -5.97
C VAL A 134 -5.94 -3.56 -6.63
N LEU A 135 -5.06 -2.69 -6.17
CA LEU A 135 -3.64 -2.71 -6.51
C LEU A 135 -2.89 -3.40 -5.37
N ILE A 136 -2.22 -4.49 -5.71
CA ILE A 136 -1.39 -5.26 -4.78
C ILE A 136 0.08 -5.14 -5.15
N SER A 137 0.94 -5.26 -4.15
CA SER A 137 2.39 -5.26 -4.32
C SER A 137 2.99 -6.50 -3.68
N SER A 138 4.04 -7.04 -4.28
CA SER A 138 4.83 -8.10 -3.63
C SER A 138 5.50 -7.59 -2.35
N LEU A 139 5.39 -8.35 -1.26
CA LEU A 139 6.13 -8.07 -0.04
C LEU A 139 7.60 -8.48 -0.19
N PRO A 140 8.56 -7.74 0.40
CA PRO A 140 9.98 -8.14 0.38
C PRO A 140 10.20 -9.43 1.17
N GLN A 141 9.42 -9.64 2.24
CA GLN A 141 9.42 -10.85 3.06
C GLN A 141 7.98 -11.36 3.19
N LYS A 142 7.76 -12.63 2.86
CA LYS A 142 6.45 -13.27 3.03
C LYS A 142 6.11 -13.34 4.52
N LEU A 143 4.94 -12.80 4.91
CA LEU A 143 4.49 -12.82 6.30
C LEU A 143 4.10 -14.23 6.74
N THR A 144 3.38 -14.92 5.87
CA THR A 144 2.98 -16.33 6.05
C THR A 144 3.25 -17.07 4.74
N PRO A 145 3.23 -18.42 4.72
CA PRO A 145 3.42 -19.18 3.50
C PRO A 145 2.40 -18.87 2.39
N LEU A 146 1.21 -18.39 2.79
CA LEU A 146 0.11 -18.07 1.88
C LEU A 146 0.08 -16.59 1.48
N ILE A 147 0.47 -15.68 2.38
CA ILE A 147 0.44 -14.23 2.15
C ILE A 147 1.76 -13.79 1.52
N GLU A 148 1.70 -13.52 0.22
CA GLU A 148 2.86 -13.09 -0.58
C GLU A 148 2.84 -11.59 -0.89
N HIS A 149 1.65 -10.98 -0.84
CA HIS A 149 1.41 -9.63 -1.33
C HIS A 149 0.77 -8.76 -0.25
N GLU A 150 0.81 -7.45 -0.46
CA GLU A 150 0.17 -6.43 0.37
C GLU A 150 -0.78 -5.59 -0.48
N VAL A 151 -1.93 -5.22 0.08
CA VAL A 151 -2.85 -4.28 -0.57
C VAL A 151 -2.33 -2.86 -0.41
N LEU A 152 -2.05 -2.17 -1.51
CA LEU A 152 -1.65 -0.77 -1.48
C LEU A 152 -2.85 0.17 -1.47
N LYS A 153 -3.79 -0.07 -2.40
CA LYS A 153 -4.98 0.77 -2.55
C LYS A 153 -6.12 0.04 -3.24
N VAL A 154 -7.34 0.41 -2.88
CA VAL A 154 -8.54 0.14 -3.68
C VAL A 154 -8.57 1.16 -4.82
N VAL A 155 -8.51 0.69 -6.07
CA VAL A 155 -8.49 1.57 -7.25
C VAL A 155 -9.92 1.90 -7.66
N TYR A 156 -10.78 0.88 -7.74
CA TYR A 156 -12.18 1.06 -8.08
C TYR A 156 -13.05 0.31 -7.07
N PRO A 157 -13.83 1.02 -6.24
CA PRO A 157 -14.81 0.38 -5.39
C PRO A 157 -15.94 -0.19 -6.26
N PHE A 158 -16.56 -1.27 -5.80
CA PHE A 158 -17.68 -1.86 -6.50
C PHE A 158 -18.95 -1.00 -6.35
N GLY A 159 -19.48 -0.51 -7.48
CA GLY A 159 -20.74 0.23 -7.55
C GLY A 159 -20.59 1.73 -7.80
N ASP A 160 -19.58 2.38 -7.21
CA ASP A 160 -19.38 3.83 -7.30
C ASP A 160 -18.02 4.19 -7.94
N ILE A 161 -17.94 3.99 -9.25
CA ILE A 161 -16.70 4.20 -10.01
C ILE A 161 -16.51 5.70 -10.26
N THR A 162 -15.31 6.17 -9.92
CA THR A 162 -14.83 7.51 -10.26
C THR A 162 -13.86 7.41 -11.42
N ASP A 163 -14.06 8.22 -12.45
CA ASP A 163 -13.16 8.32 -13.59
C ASP A 163 -11.81 8.91 -13.13
N PRO A 164 -10.67 8.21 -13.33
CA PRO A 164 -9.36 8.68 -12.89
C PRO A 164 -8.88 9.94 -13.63
N ILE A 165 -9.43 10.25 -14.81
CA ILE A 165 -9.00 11.40 -15.61
C ILE A 165 -9.73 12.67 -15.16
N THR A 166 -11.06 12.61 -15.05
CA THR A 166 -11.89 13.77 -14.73
C THR A 166 -12.23 13.90 -13.26
N GLY A 167 -12.11 12.83 -12.47
CA GLY A 167 -12.56 12.78 -11.08
C GLY A 167 -14.08 12.75 -10.91
N LYS A 168 -14.83 12.67 -12.01
CA LYS A 168 -16.30 12.61 -11.98
C LYS A 168 -16.78 11.18 -11.80
N LYS A 169 -17.93 11.03 -11.16
CA LYS A 169 -18.59 9.73 -11.01
C LYS A 169 -19.24 9.32 -12.33
N VAL A 170 -19.02 8.07 -12.71
CA VAL A 170 -19.48 7.51 -13.98
C VAL A 170 -20.44 6.35 -13.77
N MET A 171 -21.35 6.23 -14.73
CA MET A 171 -22.35 5.18 -14.85
C MET A 171 -22.14 4.53 -16.22
N ASN A 172 -21.52 3.36 -16.23
CA ASN A 172 -21.11 2.66 -17.45
C ASN A 172 -20.24 3.55 -18.37
N ALA A 173 -20.84 4.16 -19.39
CA ALA A 173 -20.17 4.98 -20.40
C ALA A 173 -20.47 6.48 -20.28
N MET A 174 -21.35 6.89 -19.37
CA MET A 174 -21.85 8.27 -19.24
C MET A 174 -21.50 8.84 -17.85
N TYR A 175 -21.28 10.15 -17.76
CA TYR A 175 -21.15 10.83 -16.48
C TYR A 175 -22.52 10.94 -15.80
N ARG A 176 -22.54 10.95 -14.45
CA ARG A 176 -23.80 11.08 -13.70
C ARG A 176 -24.52 12.40 -13.98
N GLU A 177 -23.75 13.49 -14.09
CA GLU A 177 -24.24 14.83 -14.43
C GLU A 177 -25.02 14.83 -15.75
N ASP A 178 -24.53 14.13 -16.77
CA ASP A 178 -25.18 14.05 -18.07
C ASP A 178 -26.50 13.26 -18.00
N ILE A 179 -26.53 12.19 -17.19
CA ILE A 179 -27.74 11.39 -16.97
C ILE A 179 -28.80 12.22 -16.23
N GLU A 180 -28.40 12.99 -15.22
CA GLU A 180 -29.28 13.89 -14.47
C GLU A 180 -29.84 14.99 -15.37
N PHE A 181 -28.99 15.59 -16.20
CA PHE A 181 -29.40 16.60 -17.19
C PHE A 181 -30.42 16.03 -18.19
N ILE A 182 -30.14 14.84 -18.74
CA ILE A 182 -31.08 14.14 -19.63
C ILE A 182 -32.39 13.84 -18.90
N SER A 183 -32.32 13.34 -17.66
CA SER A 183 -33.51 13.05 -16.87
C SER A 183 -34.34 14.30 -16.58
N GLU A 184 -33.71 15.45 -16.38
CA GLU A 184 -34.42 16.71 -16.17
C GLU A 184 -35.09 17.19 -17.46
N MET A 185 -34.41 17.08 -18.61
CA MET A 185 -34.96 17.47 -19.91
C MET A 185 -36.18 16.63 -20.33
N TYR A 186 -36.16 15.32 -20.06
CA TYR A 186 -37.27 14.42 -20.42
C TYR A 186 -38.32 14.27 -19.31
N GLY A 187 -38.12 14.91 -18.16
CA GLY A 187 -38.94 14.78 -16.96
C GLY A 187 -38.42 13.70 -16.01
N LYS A 188 -38.14 14.09 -14.76
CA LYS A 188 -37.62 13.16 -13.74
C LYS A 188 -38.64 12.07 -13.43
N ASN A 189 -38.17 10.83 -13.44
CA ASN A 189 -38.98 9.69 -13.01
C ASN A 189 -38.98 9.64 -11.47
N GLU A 190 -40.15 9.64 -10.84
CA GLU A 190 -40.30 9.52 -9.38
C GLU A 190 -39.69 8.23 -8.83
N LYS A 191 -39.59 7.18 -9.66
CA LYS A 191 -38.96 5.90 -9.30
C LYS A 191 -37.49 5.81 -9.77
N GLY A 192 -36.92 6.93 -10.20
CA GLY A 192 -35.52 7.02 -10.58
C GLY A 192 -34.59 6.68 -9.42
N PHE A 193 -33.35 6.30 -9.74
CA PHE A 193 -32.34 6.08 -8.72
C PHE A 193 -31.69 7.41 -8.33
N ASP A 194 -31.79 7.79 -7.06
CA ASP A 194 -31.22 9.04 -6.55
C ASP A 194 -29.76 8.83 -6.12
N TYR A 195 -28.82 9.35 -6.92
CA TYR A 195 -27.38 9.18 -6.67
C TYR A 195 -26.87 9.98 -5.47
N GLU A 196 -27.52 11.10 -5.10
CA GLU A 196 -27.10 11.94 -3.97
C GLU A 196 -27.34 11.26 -2.62
N ASN A 197 -28.47 10.55 -2.49
CA ASN A 197 -28.85 9.84 -1.26
C ASN A 197 -28.38 8.38 -1.25
N ALA A 198 -27.80 7.89 -2.34
CA ALA A 198 -27.33 6.53 -2.43
C ALA A 198 -26.11 6.30 -1.50
N PRO A 199 -26.06 5.18 -0.78
CA PRO A 199 -24.83 4.80 -0.08
C PRO A 199 -23.70 4.58 -1.09
N GLU A 200 -22.44 4.78 -0.66
CA GLU A 200 -21.26 4.67 -1.55
C GLU A 200 -21.15 3.31 -2.25
N ARG A 201 -21.64 2.23 -1.63
CA ARG A 201 -21.65 0.89 -2.23
C ARG A 201 -22.96 0.55 -2.95
N GLY A 202 -23.92 1.48 -2.92
CA GLY A 202 -25.25 1.34 -3.46
C GLY A 202 -26.00 0.15 -2.89
N TRP A 203 -26.87 -0.43 -3.71
CA TRP A 203 -27.72 -1.58 -3.39
C TRP A 203 -26.97 -2.94 -3.45
N GLN A 204 -25.67 -2.95 -3.68
CA GLN A 204 -24.91 -4.19 -3.86
C GLN A 204 -24.47 -4.82 -2.54
N GLU A 205 -24.42 -4.01 -1.47
CA GLU A 205 -24.36 -4.50 -0.10
C GLU A 205 -25.57 -5.41 0.17
N ASP A 206 -25.38 -6.48 0.93
CA ASP A 206 -26.38 -7.53 1.22
C ASP A 206 -26.79 -8.45 0.06
N LYS A 207 -26.46 -8.12 -1.19
CA LYS A 207 -26.82 -8.95 -2.36
C LYS A 207 -25.67 -9.76 -2.92
N LYS A 208 -24.59 -9.07 -3.31
CA LYS A 208 -23.39 -9.69 -3.87
C LYS A 208 -22.23 -9.66 -2.89
N ASP A 209 -22.30 -8.75 -1.93
CA ASP A 209 -21.36 -8.62 -0.83
C ASP A 209 -22.00 -9.06 0.48
N PHE A 210 -21.37 -10.05 1.09
CA PHE A 210 -21.73 -10.62 2.38
C PHE A 210 -20.61 -10.47 3.41
N SER A 211 -19.61 -9.62 3.16
CA SER A 211 -18.44 -9.48 4.04
C SER A 211 -18.77 -9.04 5.46
N HIS A 212 -19.87 -8.31 5.64
CA HIS A 212 -20.34 -7.84 6.94
C HIS A 212 -21.07 -8.94 7.75
N LYS A 213 -21.43 -10.07 7.13
CA LYS A 213 -22.14 -11.19 7.79
C LYS A 213 -21.18 -12.33 8.13
N GLN A 214 -21.49 -13.03 9.22
CA GLN A 214 -20.76 -14.24 9.58
C GLN A 214 -21.13 -15.39 8.63
N SER A 215 -20.21 -15.76 7.75
CA SER A 215 -20.35 -16.95 6.89
C SER A 215 -20.05 -18.24 7.66
N TYR A 216 -20.59 -19.36 7.19
CA TYR A 216 -20.25 -20.67 7.73
C TYR A 216 -19.89 -21.68 6.64
N ARG A 217 -19.11 -22.69 7.03
CA ARG A 217 -18.83 -23.85 6.17
C ARG A 217 -20.08 -24.72 6.17
N ARG A 218 -20.65 -24.95 5.00
CA ARG A 218 -21.71 -25.93 4.84
C ARG A 218 -21.09 -27.32 4.78
N PHE A 219 -21.51 -28.19 5.69
CA PHE A 219 -21.03 -29.57 5.76
C PHE A 219 -21.95 -30.56 5.05
N GLN A 220 -23.23 -30.20 4.88
CA GLN A 220 -24.26 -31.04 4.27
C GLN A 220 -25.13 -30.17 3.35
N VAL A 221 -25.42 -30.69 2.15
CA VAL A 221 -26.36 -30.08 1.21
C VAL A 221 -27.70 -30.79 1.40
N TYR A 222 -28.58 -30.18 2.18
CA TYR A 222 -29.96 -30.66 2.34
C TYR A 222 -30.82 -30.04 1.25
N ASP A 223 -31.09 -30.81 0.20
CA ASP A 223 -31.89 -30.47 -0.98
C ASP A 223 -31.54 -29.15 -1.72
N LYS A 224 -32.04 -29.02 -2.96
CA LYS A 224 -31.76 -27.84 -3.81
C LYS A 224 -32.54 -26.58 -3.39
N GLU A 225 -33.50 -26.73 -2.49
CA GLU A 225 -34.43 -25.66 -2.09
C GLU A 225 -33.91 -24.82 -0.91
N ASP A 226 -33.02 -25.36 -0.07
CA ASP A 226 -32.35 -24.61 0.99
C ASP A 226 -31.27 -23.70 0.40
N LYS A 227 -31.70 -22.53 -0.06
CA LYS A 227 -30.79 -21.44 -0.40
C LYS A 227 -30.16 -20.93 0.89
N GLN A 228 -28.98 -21.45 1.19
CA GLN A 228 -28.10 -20.95 2.25
C GLN A 228 -27.12 -19.93 1.64
N PRO A 229 -27.49 -18.64 1.51
CA PRO A 229 -26.69 -17.65 0.78
C PRO A 229 -25.33 -17.37 1.44
N TYR A 230 -25.18 -17.72 2.72
CA TYR A 230 -23.99 -17.50 3.53
C TYR A 230 -23.11 -18.75 3.69
N ALA A 231 -23.49 -19.85 3.02
CA ALA A 231 -22.70 -21.07 2.97
C ALA A 231 -21.53 -20.90 1.99
N VAL A 232 -20.33 -21.29 2.42
CA VAL A 232 -19.14 -21.33 1.56
C VAL A 232 -18.89 -22.77 1.15
N ASP A 233 -19.03 -23.04 -0.14
CA ASP A 233 -18.59 -24.29 -0.77
C ASP A 233 -17.10 -24.19 -1.12
N TYR A 234 -16.37 -25.29 -0.91
CA TYR A 234 -14.98 -25.45 -1.36
C TYR A 234 -14.93 -26.58 -2.37
#